data_AF-A0A839JX84-F1
#
_entry.id   AF-A0A839JX84-F1
#
_cell.length_a   1.000
_cell.length_b   1.000
_cell.length_c   1.000
_cell.angle_alpha   90.00
_cell.angle_beta   90.00
_cell.angle_gamma   90.00
#
_symmetry.space_group_name_H-M   'P 1'
#
loop_
_entity.id
_entity.type
_entity.pdbx_description
1 polymer ?
#
loop_
_entity_poly.entity_id
_entity_poly.type
_entity_poly.pdbx_seq_one_letter_code
_entity_poly.pdbx_strand_id
1 'polypeptide(L)'
;MIRKLLCKCFTTLCLLLLTAFLLPVFSINVATAKAGVVGKEKNEEYRLNLKSITLVKSKSYQLKVYNLGDNAKVSFKSSDSEIASVNDDGVVLANKVGTTTITVTIKDGNGQTPLTCDVTVGPPAFSVKFTKSRIIMGLGTTDFFNVILKPSNTAEVAKFSSYDSSIVNVSPGGRITANKLGLTYLFAEIDAKNADGSPKFAVCSVIVTNPEDTASFENYFNSHPELDMISEGELTNALDAFFNGKTDDVTNSKVEDVSKSEAVNKLNRYLEAKFDLAALRAKREAATANSK
;
A
#
# COMPACT_ATOMS: atom_id res chain seq x y z
N MET A 1 -42.67 36.35 0.40
CA MET A 1 -42.66 35.37 1.52
C MET A 1 -41.30 35.34 2.24
N ILE A 2 -40.64 36.50 2.43
CA ILE A 2 -39.27 36.62 2.96
C ILE A 2 -39.23 37.39 4.30
N ARG A 3 -40.38 37.91 4.77
CA ARG A 3 -40.49 38.64 6.05
C ARG A 3 -40.82 37.78 7.28
N LYS A 4 -40.96 36.46 7.15
CA LYS A 4 -41.23 35.53 8.28
C LYS A 4 -40.03 34.66 8.69
N LEU A 5 -38.86 34.80 8.04
CA LEU A 5 -37.65 34.04 8.38
C LEU A 5 -36.65 34.80 9.27
N LEU A 6 -36.77 36.13 9.39
CA LEU A 6 -35.85 36.94 10.20
C LEU A 6 -36.23 37.09 11.68
N CYS A 7 -37.41 36.62 12.11
CA CYS A 7 -37.89 36.81 13.49
C CYS A 7 -37.71 35.58 14.40
N LYS A 8 -37.19 34.46 13.87
CA LYS A 8 -36.90 33.24 14.65
C LYS A 8 -35.40 33.01 14.92
N CYS A 9 -34.50 33.83 14.36
CA CYS A 9 -33.06 33.77 14.66
C CYS A 9 -32.61 34.69 15.80
N PHE A 10 -33.47 35.58 16.30
CA PHE A 10 -33.08 36.52 17.38
C PHE A 10 -33.42 36.02 18.78
N THR A 11 -34.23 34.96 18.92
CA THR A 11 -34.63 34.41 20.22
C THR A 11 -33.82 33.20 20.67
N THR A 12 -33.01 32.60 19.79
CA THR A 12 -32.05 31.54 20.15
C THR A 12 -30.64 32.08 20.40
N LEU A 13 -30.36 33.33 20.03
CA LEU A 13 -29.08 34.00 20.27
C LEU A 13 -28.96 34.64 21.67
N CYS A 14 -30.07 34.75 22.42
CA CYS A 14 -30.09 35.37 23.75
C CYS A 14 -30.07 34.35 24.92
N LEU A 15 -30.09 33.04 24.64
CA LEU A 15 -30.03 31.97 25.67
C LEU A 15 -28.66 31.28 25.76
N LEU A 16 -27.67 31.73 24.99
CA LEU A 16 -26.29 31.19 25.01
C LEU A 16 -25.28 32.15 25.67
N LEU A 17 -25.75 33.25 26.27
CA LEU A 17 -24.90 34.27 26.90
C LEU A 17 -25.10 34.40 28.43
N LEU A 18 -25.72 33.41 29.09
CA LEU A 18 -25.97 33.46 30.54
C LEU A 18 -25.60 32.17 31.29
N THR A 19 -24.45 31.57 30.96
CA THR A 19 -23.79 30.57 31.83
C THR A 19 -22.32 30.90 32.06
N ALA A 20 -22.02 32.18 32.20
CA ALA A 20 -20.74 32.68 32.67
C ALA A 20 -20.88 33.17 34.12
N PHE A 21 -20.98 32.25 35.09
CA PHE A 21 -20.53 32.54 36.46
C PHE A 21 -20.39 31.24 37.28
N LEU A 22 -19.20 31.10 37.89
CA LEU A 22 -18.81 30.17 38.97
C LEU A 22 -18.54 28.71 38.60
N LEU A 23 -17.28 28.44 38.22
CA LEU A 23 -16.61 27.18 38.57
C LEU A 23 -15.34 27.49 39.38
N PRO A 24 -15.05 26.72 40.44
CA PRO A 24 -13.95 26.98 41.36
C PRO A 24 -12.59 26.69 40.71
N VAL A 25 -11.64 27.60 40.94
CA VAL A 25 -10.22 27.49 40.61
C VAL A 25 -9.59 26.34 41.41
N PHE A 26 -9.50 25.17 40.80
CA PHE A 26 -8.48 24.18 41.15
C PHE A 26 -7.23 24.46 40.31
N SER A 27 -6.20 24.98 40.96
CA SER A 27 -4.88 25.18 40.36
C SER A 27 -4.23 23.82 40.08
N ILE A 28 -4.42 23.30 38.88
CA ILE A 28 -3.59 22.23 38.33
C ILE A 28 -2.33 22.93 37.80
N ASN A 29 -1.17 22.61 38.38
CA ASN A 29 0.13 22.98 37.81
C ASN A 29 0.31 22.22 36.49
N VAL A 30 -0.25 22.76 35.42
CA VAL A 30 0.10 22.38 34.05
C VAL A 30 1.46 23.03 33.79
N ALA A 31 2.50 22.21 33.78
CA ALA A 31 3.78 22.58 33.17
C ALA A 31 3.50 22.88 31.69
N THR A 32 3.16 24.13 31.43
CA THR A 32 2.94 24.64 30.09
C THR A 32 4.34 24.78 29.52
N ALA A 33 4.81 23.75 28.80
CA ALA A 33 5.96 23.90 27.94
C ALA A 33 5.59 24.98 26.94
N LYS A 34 6.06 26.21 27.19
CA LYS A 34 6.07 27.28 26.21
C LYS A 34 6.81 26.67 25.03
N ALA A 35 6.10 26.41 23.92
CA ALA A 35 6.76 26.11 22.68
C ALA A 35 7.67 27.32 22.43
N GLY A 36 8.95 27.14 22.71
CA GLY A 36 9.95 28.05 22.20
C GLY A 36 9.68 28.14 20.71
N VAL A 37 9.66 29.36 20.19
CA VAL A 37 9.88 29.54 18.76
C VAL A 37 11.18 28.79 18.50
N VAL A 38 11.07 27.56 18.00
CA VAL A 38 12.17 26.89 17.35
C VAL A 38 12.40 27.83 16.19
N GLY A 39 13.38 28.72 16.36
CA GLY A 39 13.93 29.46 15.25
C GLY A 39 14.10 28.42 14.17
N LYS A 40 13.47 28.64 13.02
CA LYS A 40 13.86 27.91 11.83
C LYS A 40 15.35 28.16 11.74
N GLU A 41 16.16 27.21 12.19
CA GLU A 41 17.55 27.14 11.84
C GLU A 41 17.50 27.06 10.33
N LYS A 42 17.67 28.22 9.70
CA LYS A 42 17.89 28.32 8.29
C LYS A 42 19.21 27.59 8.13
N ASN A 43 19.12 26.32 7.74
CA ASN A 43 20.28 25.51 7.52
C ASN A 43 20.99 26.18 6.34
N GLU A 44 21.94 27.06 6.62
CA GLU A 44 22.73 27.82 5.64
C GLU A 44 23.80 26.93 4.99
N GLU A 45 23.95 25.67 5.43
CA GLU A 45 24.90 24.74 4.86
C GLU A 45 24.42 24.24 3.50
N TYR A 46 25.35 24.11 2.55
CA TYR A 46 25.07 23.46 1.28
C TYR A 46 24.58 22.02 1.49
N ARG A 47 23.52 21.65 0.78
CA ARG A 47 22.95 20.31 0.87
C ARG A 47 22.39 19.81 -0.45
N LEU A 48 22.39 18.50 -0.62
CA LEU A 48 21.73 17.83 -1.74
C LEU A 48 20.26 17.52 -1.39
N ASN A 49 19.41 17.34 -2.41
CA ASN A 49 18.07 16.77 -2.21
C ASN A 49 18.14 15.34 -1.65
N LEU A 50 19.14 14.55 -2.08
CA LEU A 50 19.40 13.20 -1.59
C LEU A 50 20.91 12.96 -1.49
N LYS A 51 21.32 12.19 -0.47
CA LYS A 51 22.69 11.70 -0.30
C LYS A 51 22.89 10.29 -0.87
N SER A 52 21.79 9.60 -1.16
CA SER A 52 21.81 8.29 -1.80
C SER A 52 20.61 8.15 -2.72
N ILE A 53 20.83 7.59 -3.91
CA ILE A 53 19.80 7.36 -4.93
C ILE A 53 19.94 5.92 -5.44
N THR A 54 18.81 5.22 -5.55
CA THR A 54 18.73 3.93 -6.24
C THR A 54 17.94 4.10 -7.53
N LEU A 55 18.49 3.68 -8.67
CA LEU A 55 17.89 3.83 -9.99
C LEU A 55 17.84 2.50 -10.73
N VAL A 56 16.75 2.30 -11.46
CA VAL A 56 16.68 1.25 -12.48
C VAL A 56 17.55 1.67 -13.66
N LYS A 57 18.29 0.73 -14.24
CA LYS A 57 19.08 0.95 -15.46
C LYS A 57 18.27 1.71 -16.52
N SER A 58 18.91 2.68 -17.16
CA SER A 58 18.38 3.59 -18.17
C SER A 58 17.38 4.64 -17.67
N LYS A 59 17.11 4.71 -16.36
CA LYS A 59 16.38 5.84 -15.76
C LYS A 59 17.33 6.94 -15.34
N SER A 60 16.80 8.15 -15.18
CA SER A 60 17.55 9.32 -14.75
C SER A 60 16.93 9.99 -13.52
N TYR A 61 17.74 10.76 -12.81
CA TYR A 61 17.32 11.54 -11.64
C TYR A 61 18.03 12.89 -11.58
N GLN A 62 17.29 13.94 -11.24
CA GLN A 62 17.86 15.28 -11.04
C GLN A 62 18.42 15.42 -9.62
N LEU A 63 19.74 15.43 -9.49
CA LEU A 63 20.42 15.82 -8.26
C LEU A 63 20.37 17.34 -8.13
N LYS A 64 19.84 17.85 -7.02
CA LYS A 64 19.68 19.29 -6.78
C LYS A 64 20.52 19.71 -5.58
N VAL A 65 21.16 20.85 -5.69
CA VAL A 65 21.88 21.51 -4.60
C VAL A 65 21.03 22.66 -4.08
N TYR A 66 20.95 22.80 -2.76
CA TYR A 66 20.24 23.88 -2.08
C TYR A 66 21.19 24.76 -1.29
N ASN A 67 20.67 25.93 -0.89
CA ASN A 67 21.37 26.94 -0.09
C ASN A 67 22.58 27.54 -0.82
N LEU A 68 22.53 27.58 -2.14
CA LEU A 68 23.52 28.25 -2.99
C LEU A 68 23.41 29.77 -2.82
N GLY A 69 24.54 30.45 -2.63
CA GLY A 69 24.62 31.91 -2.74
C GLY A 69 24.67 32.36 -4.21
N ASP A 70 24.42 33.64 -4.48
CA ASP A 70 24.29 34.20 -5.83
C ASP A 70 25.52 34.00 -6.74
N ASN A 71 26.71 33.88 -6.14
CA ASN A 71 27.97 33.70 -6.85
C ASN A 71 28.49 32.26 -6.83
N ALA A 72 27.70 31.31 -6.31
CA ALA A 72 28.11 29.91 -6.21
C ALA A 72 28.09 29.25 -7.59
N LYS A 73 29.18 28.53 -7.92
CA LYS A 73 29.28 27.67 -9.11
C LYS A 73 29.26 26.22 -8.67
N VAL A 74 28.46 25.41 -9.34
CA VAL A 74 28.32 23.98 -9.05
C VAL A 74 28.87 23.18 -10.23
N SER A 75 29.65 22.14 -9.92
CA SER A 75 30.09 21.16 -10.89
C SER A 75 29.87 19.75 -10.36
N PHE A 76 29.53 18.82 -11.26
CA PHE A 76 29.25 17.43 -10.93
C PHE A 76 30.29 16.52 -11.56
N LYS A 77 30.67 15.45 -10.85
CA LYS A 77 31.58 14.43 -11.36
C LYS A 77 31.18 13.06 -10.81
N SER A 78 31.08 12.07 -11.69
CA SER A 78 30.94 10.68 -11.27
C SER A 78 32.31 10.05 -11.05
N SER A 79 32.44 9.18 -10.02
CA SER A 79 33.61 8.32 -9.86
C SER A 79 33.70 7.22 -10.92
N ASP A 80 32.56 6.82 -11.51
CA ASP A 80 32.47 5.84 -12.58
C ASP A 80 31.26 6.16 -13.47
N SER A 81 31.53 6.79 -14.63
CA SER A 81 30.51 7.15 -15.60
C SER A 81 29.92 5.97 -16.37
N GLU A 82 30.58 4.81 -16.39
CA GLU A 82 30.02 3.60 -16.98
C GLU A 82 28.85 3.06 -16.13
N ILE A 83 28.92 3.23 -14.81
CA ILE A 83 27.83 2.87 -13.88
C ILE A 83 26.75 3.96 -13.88
N ALA A 84 27.12 5.21 -13.57
CA ALA A 84 26.20 6.33 -13.64
C ALA A 84 26.93 7.61 -14.08
N SER A 85 26.43 8.25 -15.13
CA SER A 85 26.95 9.55 -15.59
C SER A 85 26.11 10.69 -15.03
N VAL A 86 26.69 11.88 -14.96
CA VAL A 86 26.00 13.11 -14.56
C VAL A 86 26.37 14.23 -15.53
N ASN A 87 25.39 15.01 -15.99
CA ASN A 87 25.64 16.18 -16.85
C ASN A 87 25.84 17.46 -16.02
N ASP A 88 26.14 18.57 -16.70
CA ASP A 88 26.40 19.87 -16.05
C ASP A 88 25.18 20.42 -15.29
N ASP A 89 23.97 20.03 -15.70
CA ASP A 89 22.73 20.40 -15.01
C ASP A 89 22.45 19.55 -13.77
N GLY A 90 23.24 18.52 -13.48
CA GLY A 90 23.05 17.60 -12.35
C GLY A 90 22.06 16.45 -12.63
N VAL A 91 21.73 16.18 -13.89
CA VAL A 91 20.94 15.01 -14.29
C VAL A 91 21.83 13.78 -14.29
N VAL A 92 21.54 12.87 -13.36
CA VAL A 92 22.20 11.57 -13.22
C VAL A 92 21.49 10.56 -14.12
N LEU A 93 22.23 9.85 -14.98
CA LEU A 93 21.73 8.76 -15.83
C LEU A 93 22.34 7.42 -15.38
N ALA A 94 21.47 6.43 -15.13
CA ALA A 94 21.87 5.09 -14.72
C ALA A 94 22.25 4.23 -15.94
N ASN A 95 23.54 3.98 -16.15
CA ASN A 95 24.04 3.34 -17.37
C ASN A 95 24.22 1.82 -17.22
N LYS A 96 24.83 1.37 -16.12
CA LYS A 96 25.18 -0.05 -15.88
C LYS A 96 24.92 -0.42 -14.43
N VAL A 97 24.50 -1.66 -14.21
CA VAL A 97 24.26 -2.21 -12.86
C VAL A 97 25.55 -2.15 -12.05
N GLY A 98 25.46 -1.63 -10.83
CA GLY A 98 26.61 -1.40 -9.96
C GLY A 98 26.37 -0.25 -9.00
N THR A 99 27.41 0.15 -8.27
CA THR A 99 27.38 1.29 -7.36
C THR A 99 28.51 2.26 -7.69
N THR A 100 28.25 3.55 -7.62
CA THR A 100 29.24 4.61 -7.83
C THR A 100 28.87 5.82 -6.98
N THR A 101 29.75 6.81 -6.86
CA THR A 101 29.49 8.04 -6.11
C THR A 101 29.58 9.24 -7.04
N ILE A 102 28.65 10.18 -6.90
CA ILE A 102 28.70 11.48 -7.55
C ILE A 102 29.21 12.50 -6.55
N THR A 103 30.30 13.17 -6.91
CA THR A 103 30.84 14.30 -6.18
C THR A 103 30.30 15.58 -6.79
N VAL A 104 29.71 16.42 -5.95
CA VAL A 104 29.24 17.75 -6.28
C VAL A 104 30.20 18.75 -5.64
N THR A 105 30.86 19.57 -6.44
CA THR A 105 31.77 20.61 -5.93
C THR A 105 31.09 21.95 -6.07
N ILE A 106 30.91 22.64 -4.94
CA ILE A 106 30.42 24.01 -4.89
C ILE A 106 31.61 24.92 -4.69
N LYS A 107 31.75 25.93 -5.55
CA LYS A 107 32.79 26.95 -5.46
C LYS A 107 32.14 28.31 -5.27
N ASP A 108 32.51 29.00 -4.20
CA ASP A 108 32.02 30.33 -3.84
C ASP A 108 33.19 31.22 -3.37
N GLY A 109 32.86 32.37 -2.76
CA GLY A 109 33.86 33.28 -2.18
C GLY A 109 34.59 32.73 -0.95
N ASN A 110 34.07 31.65 -0.34
CA ASN A 110 34.62 31.03 0.86
C ASN A 110 35.50 29.80 0.57
N GLY A 111 35.48 29.30 -0.68
CA GLY A 111 36.38 28.24 -1.14
C GLY A 111 35.68 27.20 -1.99
N GLN A 112 36.08 25.94 -1.83
CA GLN A 112 35.44 24.79 -2.47
C GLN A 112 34.91 23.83 -1.40
N THR A 113 33.63 23.48 -1.52
CA THR A 113 32.97 22.53 -0.64
C THR A 113 32.51 21.32 -1.45
N PRO A 114 33.02 20.11 -1.19
CA PRO A 114 32.53 18.89 -1.80
C PRO A 114 31.33 18.32 -1.03
N LEU A 115 30.31 17.88 -1.76
CA LEU A 115 29.23 17.01 -1.28
C LEU A 115 29.25 15.71 -2.09
N THR A 116 28.75 14.63 -1.51
CA THR A 116 28.69 13.33 -2.16
C THR A 116 27.26 12.79 -2.20
N CYS A 117 26.96 12.05 -3.27
CA CYS A 117 25.74 11.27 -3.41
C CYS A 117 26.10 9.86 -3.88
N ASP A 118 25.74 8.85 -3.11
CA ASP A 118 25.91 7.45 -3.51
C ASP A 118 24.81 7.04 -4.49
N VAL A 119 25.19 6.37 -5.57
CA VAL A 119 24.27 5.93 -6.62
C VAL A 119 24.35 4.42 -6.75
N THR A 120 23.23 3.75 -6.53
CA THR A 120 23.06 2.32 -6.80
C THR A 120 22.20 2.14 -8.04
N VAL A 121 22.72 1.42 -9.03
CA VAL A 121 22.00 1.07 -10.25
C VAL A 121 21.66 -0.42 -10.21
N GLY A 122 20.37 -0.73 -10.24
CA GLY A 122 19.86 -2.09 -10.34
C GLY A 122 19.27 -2.39 -11.72
N PRO A 123 19.16 -3.68 -12.10
CA PRO A 123 18.41 -4.07 -13.29
C PRO A 123 16.91 -3.78 -13.12
N PRO A 124 16.14 -3.72 -14.22
CA PRO A 124 14.68 -3.71 -14.17
C PRO A 124 14.14 -5.07 -13.71
N ALA A 125 12.95 -5.08 -13.12
CA ALA A 125 12.24 -6.31 -12.83
C ALA A 125 11.63 -6.90 -14.12
N PHE A 126 11.66 -8.22 -14.26
CA PHE A 126 10.97 -8.95 -15.32
C PHE A 126 9.88 -9.91 -14.79
N SER A 127 9.81 -10.10 -13.47
CA SER A 127 8.76 -10.91 -12.83
C SER A 127 8.33 -10.25 -11.53
N VAL A 128 7.03 -10.33 -11.26
CA VAL A 128 6.39 -9.94 -10.01
C VAL A 128 5.46 -11.08 -9.60
N LYS A 129 5.51 -11.50 -8.34
CA LYS A 129 4.65 -12.54 -7.78
C LYS A 129 4.29 -12.21 -6.34
N PHE A 130 3.11 -12.62 -5.91
CA PHE A 130 2.74 -12.61 -4.49
C PHE A 130 3.23 -13.87 -3.79
N THR A 131 3.46 -13.76 -2.49
CA THR A 131 3.69 -14.90 -1.60
C THR A 131 2.41 -15.68 -1.35
N LYS A 132 1.25 -15.01 -1.36
CA LYS A 132 -0.08 -15.59 -1.20
C LYS A 132 -1.03 -15.05 -2.28
N SER A 133 -1.83 -15.92 -2.87
CA SER A 133 -2.89 -15.53 -3.83
C SER A 133 -4.10 -14.89 -3.13
N ARG A 134 -4.27 -15.15 -1.83
CA ARG A 134 -5.38 -14.65 -1.01
C ARG A 134 -4.90 -14.12 0.34
N ILE A 135 -5.46 -13.00 0.76
CA ILE A 135 -5.30 -12.41 2.08
C ILE A 135 -6.70 -12.26 2.70
N ILE A 136 -6.83 -12.56 3.99
CA ILE A 136 -8.06 -12.39 4.75
C ILE A 136 -7.74 -11.45 5.91
N MET A 137 -8.54 -10.39 6.08
CA MET A 137 -8.27 -9.34 7.05
C MET A 137 -9.53 -8.97 7.83
N GLY A 138 -9.35 -8.66 9.11
CA GLY A 138 -10.40 -8.04 9.91
C GLY A 138 -10.60 -6.58 9.54
N LEU A 139 -11.85 -6.11 9.56
CA LEU A 139 -12.19 -4.71 9.36
C LEU A 139 -11.38 -3.77 10.29
N GLY A 140 -10.87 -2.67 9.75
CA GLY A 140 -10.08 -1.67 10.48
C GLY A 140 -8.61 -2.04 10.71
N THR A 141 -8.18 -3.25 10.34
CA THR A 141 -6.79 -3.67 10.46
C THR A 141 -5.92 -3.16 9.30
N THR A 142 -4.60 -3.17 9.51
CA THR A 142 -3.62 -2.83 8.48
C THR A 142 -2.54 -3.90 8.39
N ASP A 143 -2.04 -4.12 7.18
CA ASP A 143 -0.95 -5.05 6.92
C ASP A 143 -0.04 -4.51 5.80
N PHE A 144 1.04 -5.22 5.49
CA PHE A 144 1.95 -4.91 4.39
C PHE A 144 1.77 -5.89 3.23
N PHE A 145 1.48 -5.31 2.08
CA PHE A 145 1.34 -5.98 0.81
C PHE A 145 2.71 -6.15 0.16
N ASN A 146 3.28 -7.36 0.31
CA ASN A 146 4.62 -7.69 -0.14
C ASN A 146 4.61 -8.50 -1.44
N VAL A 147 5.55 -8.19 -2.34
CA VAL A 147 5.78 -8.91 -3.60
C VAL A 147 7.21 -9.40 -3.69
N ILE A 148 7.38 -10.50 -4.41
CA ILE A 148 8.68 -11.01 -4.84
C ILE A 148 8.93 -10.53 -6.26
N LEU A 149 9.97 -9.71 -6.44
CA LEU A 149 10.44 -9.27 -7.74
C LEU A 149 11.64 -10.11 -8.20
N LYS A 150 11.72 -10.37 -9.52
CA LYS A 150 12.92 -10.93 -10.15
C LYS A 150 13.46 -9.99 -11.23
N PRO A 151 14.79 -9.84 -11.34
CA PRO A 151 15.80 -10.48 -10.48
C PRO A 151 15.75 -9.89 -9.06
N SER A 152 16.22 -10.63 -8.05
CA SER A 152 16.08 -10.24 -6.64
C SER A 152 16.89 -9.00 -6.26
N ASN A 153 17.86 -8.61 -7.09
CA ASN A 153 18.65 -7.39 -6.94
C ASN A 153 18.10 -6.22 -7.79
N THR A 154 16.86 -6.31 -8.28
CA THR A 154 16.22 -5.20 -8.99
C THR A 154 16.19 -3.93 -8.15
N ALA A 155 16.40 -2.78 -8.80
CA ALA A 155 16.20 -1.46 -8.18
C ALA A 155 14.75 -0.97 -8.33
N GLU A 156 13.94 -1.72 -9.07
CA GLU A 156 12.56 -1.38 -9.33
C GLU A 156 11.67 -1.70 -8.12
N VAL A 157 10.69 -0.83 -7.88
CA VAL A 157 9.65 -1.04 -6.88
C VAL A 157 8.32 -1.22 -7.59
N ALA A 158 7.53 -2.21 -7.18
CA ALA A 158 6.22 -2.46 -7.77
C ALA A 158 5.25 -1.30 -7.49
N LYS A 159 4.40 -1.02 -8.47
CA LYS A 159 3.31 -0.04 -8.36
C LYS A 159 2.05 -0.76 -7.89
N PHE A 160 1.56 -0.38 -6.72
CA PHE A 160 0.39 -1.00 -6.12
C PHE A 160 -0.90 -0.25 -6.47
N SER A 161 -1.98 -1.00 -6.67
CA SER A 161 -3.33 -0.45 -6.83
C SER A 161 -4.38 -1.40 -6.27
N SER A 162 -5.58 -0.87 -6.02
CA SER A 162 -6.74 -1.63 -5.56
C SER A 162 -7.87 -1.52 -6.58
N TYR A 163 -8.57 -2.62 -6.83
CA TYR A 163 -9.77 -2.63 -7.66
C TYR A 163 -10.90 -1.80 -7.04
N ASP A 164 -11.09 -1.93 -5.72
CA ASP A 164 -12.05 -1.16 -4.94
C ASP A 164 -11.40 -0.64 -3.65
N SER A 165 -10.99 0.62 -3.68
CA SER A 165 -10.35 1.31 -2.56
C SER A 165 -11.30 1.57 -1.38
N SER A 166 -12.62 1.44 -1.57
CA SER A 166 -13.60 1.54 -0.50
C SER A 166 -13.61 0.30 0.39
N ILE A 167 -13.22 -0.87 -0.15
CA ILE A 167 -13.03 -2.12 0.60
C ILE A 167 -11.63 -2.17 1.19
N VAL A 168 -10.58 -2.06 0.35
CA VAL A 168 -9.17 -2.06 0.79
C VAL A 168 -8.39 -0.97 0.08
N ASN A 169 -7.80 -0.06 0.84
CA ASN A 169 -6.88 0.94 0.31
C ASN A 169 -5.43 0.45 0.39
N VAL A 170 -4.59 0.82 -0.58
CA VAL A 170 -3.15 0.52 -0.61
C VAL A 170 -2.33 1.79 -0.80
N SER A 171 -1.29 1.98 0.00
CA SER A 171 -0.34 3.09 -0.15
C SER A 171 0.76 2.78 -1.18
N PRO A 172 1.49 3.78 -1.68
CA PRO A 172 2.63 3.55 -2.58
C PRO A 172 3.72 2.64 -1.98
N GLY A 173 3.84 2.62 -0.64
CA GLY A 173 4.78 1.74 0.08
C GLY A 173 4.23 0.35 0.38
N GLY A 174 3.05 -0.01 -0.14
CA GLY A 174 2.43 -1.32 0.05
C GLY A 174 1.67 -1.49 1.37
N ARG A 175 1.47 -0.43 2.17
CA ARG A 175 0.62 -0.54 3.36
C ARG A 175 -0.84 -0.62 2.96
N ILE A 176 -1.53 -1.68 3.37
CA ILE A 176 -2.96 -1.90 3.10
C ILE A 176 -3.81 -1.62 4.33
N THR A 177 -5.03 -1.15 4.13
CA THR A 177 -6.00 -0.83 5.20
C THR A 177 -7.38 -1.32 4.82
N ALA A 178 -7.97 -2.14 5.69
CA ALA A 178 -9.30 -2.72 5.51
C ALA A 178 -10.38 -1.72 5.95
N ASN A 179 -11.11 -1.16 4.99
CA ASN A 179 -12.05 -0.04 5.21
C ASN A 179 -13.52 -0.50 5.26
N LYS A 180 -13.88 -1.56 4.52
CA LYS A 180 -15.25 -2.06 4.42
C LYS A 180 -15.24 -3.57 4.22
N LEU A 181 -16.25 -4.26 4.76
CA LEU A 181 -16.47 -5.69 4.50
C LEU A 181 -16.67 -5.94 3.01
N GLY A 182 -16.11 -7.04 2.51
CA GLY A 182 -16.24 -7.43 1.12
C GLY A 182 -15.00 -8.13 0.56
N LEU A 183 -15.03 -8.43 -0.73
CA LEU A 183 -13.91 -8.96 -1.49
C LEU A 183 -13.45 -7.92 -2.51
N THR A 184 -12.15 -7.72 -2.63
CA THR A 184 -11.55 -6.89 -3.68
C THR A 184 -10.23 -7.50 -4.16
N TYR A 185 -9.59 -6.88 -5.13
CA TYR A 185 -8.33 -7.33 -5.69
C TYR A 185 -7.28 -6.23 -5.56
N LEU A 186 -6.08 -6.63 -5.19
CA LEU A 186 -4.92 -5.78 -5.23
C LEU A 186 -4.00 -6.21 -6.37
N PHE A 187 -3.43 -5.22 -7.04
CA PHE A 187 -2.53 -5.41 -8.16
C PHE A 187 -1.14 -4.87 -7.82
N ALA A 188 -0.12 -5.56 -8.29
CA ALA A 188 1.26 -5.08 -8.28
C ALA A 188 1.81 -5.11 -9.70
N GLU A 189 1.98 -3.93 -10.30
CA GLU A 189 2.52 -3.76 -11.66
C GLU A 189 4.02 -3.44 -11.61
N ILE A 190 4.74 -3.93 -12.62
CA ILE A 190 6.13 -3.55 -12.93
C ILE A 190 6.20 -2.91 -14.32
N ASP A 191 7.29 -2.19 -14.60
CA ASP A 191 7.54 -1.49 -15.85
C ASP A 191 7.68 -2.45 -17.04
N ALA A 192 8.11 -3.70 -16.81
CA ALA A 192 8.15 -4.72 -17.85
C ALA A 192 6.76 -5.03 -18.41
N LYS A 193 6.71 -5.35 -19.71
CA LYS A 193 5.49 -5.76 -20.41
C LYS A 193 5.54 -7.24 -20.80
N ASN A 194 4.38 -7.82 -21.02
CA ASN A 194 4.26 -9.13 -21.64
C ASN A 194 4.64 -9.07 -23.12
N ALA A 195 4.80 -10.24 -23.76
CA ALA A 195 5.21 -10.32 -25.16
C ALA A 195 4.23 -9.64 -26.13
N ASP A 196 2.95 -9.55 -25.73
CA ASP A 196 1.86 -8.87 -26.45
C ASP A 196 1.79 -7.35 -26.16
N GLY A 197 2.69 -6.82 -25.32
CA GLY A 197 2.71 -5.43 -24.89
C GLY A 197 1.80 -5.10 -23.71
N SER A 198 1.05 -6.06 -23.18
CA SER A 198 0.17 -5.82 -22.02
C SER A 198 0.99 -5.51 -20.75
N PRO A 199 0.42 -4.79 -19.78
CA PRO A 199 1.03 -4.62 -18.46
C PRO A 199 1.36 -5.97 -17.82
N LYS A 200 2.54 -6.06 -17.20
CA LYS A 200 2.90 -7.22 -16.39
C LYS A 200 2.63 -6.92 -14.92
N PHE A 201 1.72 -7.67 -14.33
CA PHE A 201 1.31 -7.51 -12.95
C PHE A 201 1.04 -8.85 -12.28
N ALA A 202 1.01 -8.83 -10.95
CA ALA A 202 0.45 -9.90 -10.14
C ALA A 202 -0.90 -9.46 -9.56
N VAL A 203 -1.77 -10.43 -9.25
CA VAL A 203 -3.06 -10.20 -8.58
C VAL A 203 -3.12 -10.95 -7.26
N CYS A 204 -3.71 -10.31 -6.24
CA CYS A 204 -4.03 -10.94 -4.96
C CYS A 204 -5.49 -10.61 -4.59
N SER A 205 -6.28 -11.62 -4.26
CA SER A 205 -7.63 -11.39 -3.71
C SER A 205 -7.54 -11.04 -2.23
N VAL A 206 -8.27 -10.01 -1.80
CA VAL A 206 -8.35 -9.62 -0.39
C VAL A 206 -9.79 -9.70 0.07
N ILE A 207 -10.03 -10.45 1.14
CA ILE A 207 -11.34 -10.61 1.78
C ILE A 207 -11.28 -9.86 3.11
N VAL A 208 -12.17 -8.88 3.27
CA VAL A 208 -12.36 -8.16 4.52
C VAL A 208 -13.58 -8.71 5.24
N THR A 209 -13.35 -9.25 6.44
CA THR A 209 -14.38 -9.86 7.29
C THR A 209 -14.54 -9.08 8.59
N ASN A 210 -15.51 -9.46 9.43
CA ASN A 210 -15.45 -9.01 10.80
C ASN A 210 -14.17 -9.57 11.46
N PRO A 211 -13.50 -8.81 12.35
CA PRO A 211 -12.27 -9.26 12.98
C PRO A 211 -12.36 -10.64 13.63
N GLU A 212 -13.46 -10.93 14.31
CA GLU A 212 -13.75 -12.21 14.98
C GLU A 212 -13.88 -13.41 14.03
N ASP A 213 -14.23 -13.18 12.77
CA ASP A 213 -14.42 -14.23 11.77
C ASP A 213 -13.14 -14.55 10.99
N THR A 214 -12.14 -13.67 11.04
CA THR A 214 -10.91 -13.74 10.21
C THR A 214 -10.24 -15.11 10.29
N ALA A 215 -9.94 -15.58 11.51
CA ALA A 215 -9.28 -16.86 11.73
C ALA A 215 -10.14 -18.06 11.28
N SER A 216 -11.47 -17.94 11.39
CA SER A 216 -12.39 -18.99 10.95
C SER A 216 -12.38 -19.13 9.42
N PHE A 217 -12.34 -18.01 8.69
CA PHE A 217 -12.20 -18.03 7.22
C PHE A 217 -10.83 -18.52 6.78
N GLU A 218 -9.73 -18.13 7.44
CA GLU A 218 -8.40 -18.66 7.13
C GLU A 218 -8.36 -20.19 7.29
N ASN A 219 -8.87 -20.70 8.41
CA ASN A 219 -8.96 -22.14 8.66
C ASN A 219 -9.86 -22.84 7.63
N TYR A 220 -10.96 -22.20 7.21
CA TYR A 220 -11.83 -22.73 6.17
C TYR A 220 -11.06 -22.95 4.86
N PHE A 221 -10.44 -21.91 4.29
CA PHE A 221 -9.73 -22.06 3.03
C PHE A 221 -8.54 -23.02 3.11
N ASN A 222 -7.84 -23.08 4.24
CA ASN A 222 -6.73 -24.03 4.44
C ASN A 222 -7.20 -25.49 4.54
N SER A 223 -8.43 -25.72 5.03
CA SER A 223 -9.02 -27.06 5.16
C SER A 223 -9.81 -27.52 3.93
N HIS A 224 -9.93 -26.67 2.91
CA HIS A 224 -10.70 -26.95 1.68
C HIS A 224 -9.82 -26.89 0.42
N PRO A 225 -8.73 -27.69 0.32
CA PRO A 225 -7.83 -27.70 -0.84
C PRO A 225 -8.49 -28.24 -2.12
N GLU A 226 -9.69 -28.81 -2.05
CA GLU A 226 -10.52 -29.11 -3.22
C GLU A 226 -10.96 -27.87 -3.99
N LEU A 227 -10.97 -26.69 -3.36
CA LEU A 227 -11.31 -25.43 -4.03
C LEU A 227 -10.30 -25.08 -5.13
N ASP A 228 -9.06 -25.55 -5.02
CA ASP A 228 -8.02 -25.38 -6.06
C ASP A 228 -8.30 -26.20 -7.33
N MET A 229 -9.29 -27.11 -7.30
CA MET A 229 -9.73 -27.88 -8.47
C MET A 229 -10.82 -27.15 -9.28
N ILE A 230 -11.40 -26.09 -8.72
CA ILE A 230 -12.35 -25.22 -9.42
C ILE A 230 -11.54 -24.25 -10.29
N SER A 231 -12.04 -23.91 -11.47
CA SER A 231 -11.33 -22.93 -12.31
C SER A 231 -11.21 -21.58 -11.57
N GLU A 232 -10.07 -20.90 -11.75
CA GLU A 232 -9.79 -19.65 -11.05
C GLU A 232 -10.91 -18.62 -11.27
N GLY A 233 -11.42 -18.50 -12.50
CA GLY A 233 -12.51 -17.58 -12.83
C GLY A 233 -13.84 -17.92 -12.13
N GLU A 234 -14.24 -19.19 -12.08
CA GLU A 234 -15.50 -19.60 -11.45
C GLU A 234 -15.47 -19.40 -9.94
N LEU A 235 -14.39 -19.84 -9.27
CA LEU A 235 -14.24 -19.65 -7.84
C LEU A 235 -14.20 -18.15 -7.49
N THR A 236 -13.46 -17.37 -8.27
CA THR A 236 -13.34 -15.92 -8.07
C THR A 236 -14.69 -15.22 -8.17
N ASN A 237 -15.49 -15.54 -9.20
CA ASN A 237 -16.83 -14.99 -9.37
C ASN A 237 -17.78 -15.40 -8.24
N ALA A 238 -17.70 -16.65 -7.77
CA ALA A 238 -18.53 -17.12 -6.68
C ALA A 238 -18.20 -16.41 -5.36
N LEU A 239 -16.91 -16.24 -5.05
CA LEU A 239 -16.45 -15.54 -3.85
C LEU A 239 -16.77 -14.04 -3.92
N ASP A 240 -16.59 -13.38 -5.07
CA ASP A 240 -17.00 -11.99 -5.26
C ASP A 240 -18.49 -11.83 -4.99
N ALA A 241 -19.33 -12.70 -5.54
CA ALA A 241 -20.76 -12.65 -5.32
C ALA A 241 -21.13 -12.83 -3.84
N PHE A 242 -20.52 -13.79 -3.15
CA PHE A 242 -20.77 -14.04 -1.72
C PHE A 242 -20.36 -12.87 -0.84
N PHE A 243 -19.12 -12.42 -0.94
CA PHE A 243 -18.58 -11.41 -0.03
C PHE A 243 -19.06 -9.99 -0.33
N ASN A 244 -19.41 -9.69 -1.58
CA ASN A 244 -19.95 -8.39 -1.97
C ASN A 244 -21.48 -8.35 -2.02
N GLY A 245 -22.16 -9.37 -1.51
CA GLY A 245 -23.62 -9.39 -1.36
C GLY A 245 -24.39 -9.38 -2.68
N LYS A 246 -23.79 -9.93 -3.75
CA LYS A 246 -24.45 -10.10 -5.06
C LYS A 246 -25.13 -11.48 -5.20
N THR A 247 -25.27 -12.21 -4.11
CA THR A 247 -26.03 -13.46 -4.09
C THR A 247 -27.52 -13.15 -3.97
N ASP A 248 -28.30 -13.55 -4.95
CA ASP A 248 -29.75 -13.67 -4.78
C ASP A 248 -30.00 -14.70 -3.66
N ASP A 249 -30.69 -14.25 -2.62
CA ASP A 249 -31.20 -14.98 -1.46
C ASP A 249 -31.16 -16.52 -1.57
N VAL A 250 -30.30 -17.16 -0.77
CA VAL A 250 -30.43 -18.58 -0.40
C VAL A 250 -30.48 -18.69 1.12
N THR A 251 -31.68 -18.40 1.63
CA THR A 251 -32.41 -19.14 2.67
C THR A 251 -31.64 -19.56 3.93
N ASN A 252 -32.13 -18.96 5.03
CA ASN A 252 -32.26 -19.58 6.34
C ASN A 252 -32.46 -21.10 6.24
N SER A 253 -31.50 -21.86 6.73
CA SER A 253 -31.70 -23.26 7.11
C SER A 253 -30.77 -23.56 8.27
N LYS A 254 -31.40 -23.75 9.43
CA LYS A 254 -30.82 -24.21 10.68
C LYS A 254 -30.11 -25.54 10.47
N VAL A 255 -28.80 -25.55 10.67
CA VAL A 255 -28.08 -26.67 11.27
C VAL A 255 -27.00 -26.05 12.15
N GLU A 256 -27.20 -26.14 13.47
CA GLU A 256 -26.22 -25.74 14.47
C GLU A 256 -25.09 -26.78 14.51
N ASP A 257 -23.91 -26.41 14.01
CA ASP A 257 -22.66 -27.02 14.44
C ASP A 257 -21.86 -25.94 15.20
N VAL A 258 -21.73 -26.15 16.51
CA VAL A 258 -21.37 -25.16 17.55
C VAL A 258 -19.85 -24.86 17.58
N SER A 259 -19.13 -25.21 16.50
CA SER A 259 -17.66 -25.10 16.44
C SER A 259 -17.14 -24.12 15.36
N LYS A 260 -17.99 -23.58 14.48
CA LYS A 260 -17.56 -22.73 13.34
C LYS A 260 -18.38 -21.44 13.30
N SER A 261 -17.75 -20.33 12.92
CA SER A 261 -18.46 -19.06 12.67
C SER A 261 -19.63 -19.28 11.70
N GLU A 262 -20.82 -18.76 12.04
CA GLU A 262 -22.03 -18.83 11.19
C GLU A 262 -21.77 -18.30 9.77
N ALA A 263 -20.86 -17.33 9.62
CA ALA A 263 -20.46 -16.79 8.33
C ALA A 263 -19.73 -17.84 7.46
N VAL A 264 -18.88 -18.66 8.07
CA VAL A 264 -18.17 -19.75 7.38
C VAL A 264 -19.14 -20.86 6.98
N ASN A 265 -20.12 -21.19 7.83
CA ASN A 265 -21.14 -22.18 7.50
C ASN A 265 -22.00 -21.73 6.31
N LYS A 266 -22.32 -20.44 6.21
CA LYS A 266 -23.01 -19.86 5.04
C LYS A 266 -22.16 -19.96 3.78
N LEU A 267 -20.87 -19.61 3.85
CA LEU A 267 -19.95 -19.75 2.71
C LEU A 267 -19.88 -21.20 2.24
N ASN A 268 -19.74 -22.15 3.16
CA ASN A 268 -19.64 -23.56 2.81
C ASN A 268 -20.90 -24.06 2.10
N ARG A 269 -22.09 -23.76 2.63
CA ARG A 269 -23.37 -24.12 1.99
C ARG A 269 -23.49 -23.52 0.59
N TYR A 270 -23.07 -22.26 0.43
CA TYR A 270 -23.10 -21.57 -0.84
C TYR A 270 -22.16 -22.20 -1.89
N LEU A 271 -20.93 -22.52 -1.50
CA LEU A 271 -19.97 -23.16 -2.40
C LEU A 271 -20.34 -24.61 -2.72
N GLU A 272 -20.86 -25.37 -1.74
CA GLU A 272 -21.38 -26.73 -1.94
C GLU A 272 -22.50 -26.74 -2.99
N ALA A 273 -23.45 -25.82 -2.88
CA ALA A 273 -24.54 -25.69 -3.83
C ALA A 273 -24.08 -25.32 -5.26
N LYS A 274 -22.95 -24.61 -5.39
CA LYS A 274 -22.42 -24.19 -6.70
C LYS A 274 -21.52 -25.23 -7.38
N PHE A 275 -20.75 -25.99 -6.60
CA PHE A 275 -19.62 -26.74 -7.14
C PHE A 275 -19.58 -28.21 -6.77
N ASP A 276 -20.52 -28.72 -5.96
CA ASP A 276 -20.50 -30.10 -5.45
C ASP A 276 -19.12 -30.43 -4.84
N LEU A 277 -18.81 -29.76 -3.72
CA LEU A 277 -17.49 -29.88 -3.09
C LEU A 277 -17.27 -31.31 -2.60
N ALA A 278 -18.32 -32.05 -2.23
CA ALA A 278 -18.25 -33.47 -1.91
C ALA A 278 -17.67 -34.30 -3.08
N ALA A 279 -18.17 -34.09 -4.31
CA ALA A 279 -17.61 -34.76 -5.49
C ALA A 279 -16.15 -34.35 -5.76
N LEU A 280 -15.81 -33.07 -5.58
CA LEU A 280 -14.43 -32.59 -5.74
C LEU A 280 -13.46 -33.21 -4.71
N ARG A 281 -13.88 -33.32 -3.45
CA ARG A 281 -13.11 -34.01 -2.39
C ARG A 281 -12.85 -35.47 -2.75
N ALA A 282 -13.90 -36.21 -3.14
CA ALA A 282 -13.77 -37.61 -3.55
C ALA A 282 -12.82 -37.78 -4.74
N LYS A 283 -12.92 -36.90 -5.74
CA LYS A 283 -12.02 -36.89 -6.91
C LYS A 283 -10.58 -36.61 -6.52
N ARG A 284 -10.33 -35.66 -5.61
CA ARG A 284 -9.00 -35.36 -5.08
C ARG A 284 -8.42 -36.56 -4.35
N GLU A 285 -9.18 -37.16 -3.44
CA GLU A 285 -8.75 -38.33 -2.66
C GLU A 285 -8.35 -39.49 -3.56
N ALA A 286 -9.17 -39.81 -4.57
CA ALA A 286 -8.86 -40.83 -5.56
C ALA A 286 -7.57 -40.53 -6.35
N ALA A 287 -7.36 -39.26 -6.75
CA ALA A 287 -6.14 -38.85 -7.43
C ALA A 287 -4.90 -38.98 -6.54
N THR A 288 -5.01 -38.64 -5.25
CA THR A 288 -3.91 -38.77 -4.30
C THR A 288 -3.59 -40.23 -3.99
N ALA A 289 -4.61 -41.10 -3.91
CA ALA A 289 -4.45 -42.52 -3.68
C ALA A 289 -3.74 -43.25 -4.84
N ASN A 290 -4.01 -42.85 -6.08
CA ASN A 290 -3.36 -43.43 -7.27
C ASN A 290 -1.93 -42.91 -7.53
N SER A 291 -1.47 -41.91 -6.77
CA SER A 291 -0.11 -41.35 -6.87
C SER A 291 0.87 -41.96 -5.86
N LYS A 292 0.38 -42.83 -4.97
CA LYS A 292 1.17 -43.58 -3.98
C LYS A 292 1.35 -45.02 -4.46
#